data_AF-A0A0G4JT47-F1
#
_entry.id   AF-A0A0G4JT47-F1
#
_cell.length_a   1.000
_cell.length_b   1.000
_cell.length_c   1.000
_cell.angle_alpha   90.00
_cell.angle_beta   90.00
_cell.angle_gamma   90.00
#
_symmetry.space_group_name_H-M   'P 1'
#
loop_
_entity.id
_entity.type
_entity.pdbx_description
1 polymer ?
#
loop_
_entity_poly.entity_id
_entity_poly.type
_entity_poly.pdbx_seq_one_letter_code
_entity_poly.pdbx_strand_id
1 'polypeptide(L)'
;MAITLSLCRLCLSLLSFSTLFISETFRWWSESMKKAVLLNADISSVISRLGHTDRVVIGDAGLPIPDTTVRIDMALTHNVPTFLQVVAAVTSEMQVEVAIVAEEMAEKNPTLHNALLDQLKHLEIHQGNSIELHYVSHEDFKIQSGKSRAIIRSGECSPYANVILCAGVTF
;
A
#
# COMPACT_ATOMS: atom_id res chain seq x y z
N MET A 1 -34.06 -41.43 -30.25
CA MET A 1 -34.99 -40.86 -29.25
C MET A 1 -34.37 -41.04 -27.86
N ALA A 2 -34.13 -39.91 -27.18
CA ALA A 2 -34.06 -39.70 -25.73
C ALA A 2 -33.18 -40.59 -24.81
N ILE A 3 -32.10 -39.94 -24.38
CA ILE A 3 -31.39 -39.93 -23.08
C ILE A 3 -32.28 -40.25 -21.85
N THR A 4 -31.77 -41.02 -20.87
CA THR A 4 -31.90 -40.70 -19.42
C THR A 4 -30.79 -41.35 -18.58
N LEU A 5 -30.09 -40.53 -17.80
CA LEU A 5 -29.09 -40.86 -16.77
C LEU A 5 -29.74 -41.38 -15.48
N SER A 6 -29.04 -42.20 -14.69
CA SER A 6 -29.28 -42.27 -13.24
C SER A 6 -28.02 -42.68 -12.43
N LEU A 7 -27.35 -41.64 -11.94
CA LEU A 7 -26.85 -41.43 -10.57
C LEU A 7 -26.05 -42.55 -9.87
N CYS A 8 -24.72 -42.35 -9.87
CA CYS A 8 -23.75 -43.01 -9.02
C CYS A 8 -23.87 -42.56 -7.56
N ARG A 9 -23.86 -43.52 -6.63
CA ARG A 9 -23.91 -43.37 -5.17
C ARG A 9 -22.60 -42.84 -4.57
N LEU A 10 -22.27 -41.57 -4.78
CA LEU A 10 -21.25 -40.88 -3.98
C LEU A 10 -21.69 -39.45 -3.65
N CYS A 11 -22.73 -39.35 -2.81
CA CYS A 11 -23.19 -38.08 -2.25
C CYS A 11 -23.39 -38.31 -0.76
N LEU A 12 -22.32 -38.16 0.05
CA LEU A 12 -22.34 -38.03 1.52
C LEU A 12 -20.90 -37.95 2.09
N SER A 13 -20.10 -36.94 1.73
CA SER A 13 -18.89 -36.61 2.52
C SER A 13 -18.24 -35.23 2.31
N LEU A 14 -18.87 -34.26 1.63
CA LEU A 14 -18.20 -32.98 1.29
C LEU A 14 -18.87 -31.70 1.81
N LEU A 15 -19.56 -31.76 2.96
CA LEU A 15 -20.13 -30.57 3.60
C LEU A 15 -19.63 -30.45 5.04
N SER A 16 -18.35 -30.10 5.23
CA SER A 16 -17.85 -29.70 6.56
C SER A 16 -16.60 -28.79 6.56
N PHE A 17 -16.09 -28.33 5.42
CA PHE A 17 -14.81 -27.56 5.40
C PHE A 17 -14.94 -26.08 5.04
N SER A 18 -16.14 -25.52 4.88
CA SER A 18 -16.32 -24.14 4.41
C SER A 18 -16.65 -23.09 5.48
N THR A 19 -16.87 -23.47 6.75
CA THR A 19 -17.26 -22.53 7.82
C THR A 19 -16.15 -22.15 8.81
N LEU A 20 -14.99 -22.81 8.79
CA LEU A 20 -13.94 -22.54 9.77
C LEU A 20 -12.94 -21.43 9.38
N PHE A 21 -12.88 -21.03 8.11
CA PHE A 21 -11.91 -20.03 7.64
C PHE A 21 -12.37 -18.57 7.79
N ILE A 22 -13.67 -18.34 7.98
CA ILE A 22 -14.23 -16.98 8.11
C ILE A 22 -14.12 -16.45 9.56
N SER A 23 -13.93 -17.33 10.56
CA SER A 23 -13.95 -16.95 11.97
C SER A 23 -12.63 -16.40 12.52
N GLU A 24 -11.48 -16.67 11.88
CA GLU A 24 -10.17 -16.21 12.38
C GLU A 24 -9.82 -14.79 11.94
N THR A 25 -10.18 -14.37 10.73
CA THR A 25 -9.90 -13.01 10.22
C THR A 25 -10.73 -11.94 10.93
N PHE A 26 -11.93 -12.28 11.39
CA PHE A 26 -12.79 -11.37 12.18
C PHE A 26 -12.29 -11.13 13.61
N ARG A 27 -11.42 -12.00 14.15
CA ARG A 27 -11.04 -11.98 15.57
C ARG A 27 -9.97 -10.93 15.90
N TRP A 28 -9.06 -10.65 14.97
CA TRP A 28 -7.99 -9.65 15.16
C TRP A 28 -8.47 -8.19 15.19
N TRP A 29 -9.61 -7.89 14.55
CA TRP A 29 -10.22 -6.54 14.58
C TRP A 29 -10.80 -6.17 15.95
N SER A 30 -10.91 -7.14 16.86
CA SER A 30 -11.47 -6.96 18.21
C SER A 30 -10.45 -6.53 19.27
N GLU A 31 -9.14 -6.50 18.96
CA GLU A 31 -8.09 -6.36 19.99
C GLU A 31 -7.43 -4.98 20.05
N SER A 32 -7.68 -4.08 19.09
CA SER A 32 -7.11 -2.73 19.09
C SER A 32 -8.17 -1.63 19.23
N MET A 33 -7.82 -0.51 19.88
CA MET A 33 -8.76 0.57 20.14
C MET A 33 -9.18 1.33 18.87
N LYS A 34 -8.29 1.40 17.86
CA LYS A 34 -8.60 1.99 16.55
C LYS A 34 -9.11 0.87 15.64
N LYS A 35 -10.36 0.98 15.16
CA LYS A 35 -10.98 -0.05 14.31
C LYS A 35 -10.35 -0.20 12.93
N ALA A 36 -9.56 0.76 12.47
CA ALA A 36 -9.02 0.78 11.11
C ALA A 36 -7.73 -0.06 10.99
N VAL A 37 -7.34 -0.40 9.75
CA VAL A 37 -6.13 -1.18 9.46
C VAL A 37 -4.85 -0.44 9.87
N LEU A 38 -4.77 0.87 9.58
CA LEU A 38 -3.61 1.67 9.92
C LEU A 38 -3.64 2.07 11.40
N LEU A 39 -2.78 1.48 12.22
CA LEU A 39 -2.75 1.74 13.67
C LEU A 39 -1.74 2.80 14.12
N ASN A 40 -0.73 3.09 13.29
CA ASN A 40 0.33 4.03 13.67
C ASN A 40 -0.24 5.44 13.87
N ALA A 41 -0.02 6.01 15.07
CA ALA A 41 -0.59 7.28 15.46
C ALA A 41 -0.07 8.45 14.62
N ASP A 42 1.22 8.47 14.30
CA ASP A 42 1.85 9.55 13.53
C ASP A 42 1.40 9.54 12.07
N ILE A 43 1.35 8.36 11.44
CA ILE A 43 0.83 8.21 10.09
C ILE A 43 -0.66 8.60 10.06
N SER A 44 -1.44 8.15 11.04
CA SER A 44 -2.86 8.53 11.17
C SER A 44 -3.03 10.05 11.30
N SER A 45 -2.19 10.69 12.12
CA SER A 45 -2.18 12.15 12.29
C SER A 45 -1.88 12.86 10.97
N VAL A 46 -0.87 12.41 10.22
CA VAL A 46 -0.52 12.99 8.91
C VAL A 46 -1.66 12.82 7.92
N ILE A 47 -2.16 11.59 7.73
CA ILE A 47 -3.23 11.31 6.75
C ILE A 47 -4.49 12.11 7.06
N SER A 48 -4.88 12.21 8.33
CA SER A 48 -6.09 12.97 8.73
C SER A 48 -5.99 14.49 8.47
N ARG A 49 -4.80 15.00 8.18
CA ARG A 49 -4.52 16.43 7.93
C ARG A 49 -4.27 16.74 6.45
N LEU A 50 -4.25 15.74 5.57
CA LEU A 50 -4.00 15.96 4.15
C LEU A 50 -5.15 16.74 3.52
N GLY A 51 -4.80 17.80 2.80
CA GLY A 51 -5.67 18.44 1.82
C GLY A 51 -5.45 17.88 0.41
N HIS A 52 -6.28 18.29 -0.54
CA HIS A 52 -6.07 17.98 -1.96
C HIS A 52 -4.67 18.46 -2.40
N THR A 53 -3.99 17.65 -3.21
CA THR A 53 -2.61 17.85 -3.71
C THR A 53 -1.48 17.71 -2.69
N ASP A 54 -1.78 17.53 -1.40
CA ASP A 54 -0.74 17.25 -0.41
C ASP A 54 -0.05 15.92 -0.70
N ARG A 55 1.23 15.84 -0.32
CA ARG A 55 2.08 14.70 -0.65
C ARG A 55 2.56 13.98 0.60
N VAL A 56 2.63 12.66 0.54
CA VAL A 56 3.27 11.79 1.54
C VAL A 56 4.25 10.88 0.82
N VAL A 57 5.43 10.68 1.39
CA VAL A 57 6.44 9.79 0.82
C VAL A 57 6.53 8.52 1.65
N ILE A 58 6.56 7.37 0.98
CA ILE A 58 7.03 6.13 1.56
C ILE A 58 8.40 5.85 0.96
N GLY A 59 9.42 5.72 1.80
CA GLY A 59 10.79 5.52 1.37
C GLY A 59 11.43 4.25 1.91
N ASP A 60 12.49 3.84 1.24
CA ASP A 60 13.38 2.76 1.67
C ASP A 60 14.23 3.19 2.87
N ALA A 61 15.04 2.26 3.40
CA ALA A 61 15.89 2.52 4.55
C ALA A 61 17.00 3.55 4.25
N GLY A 62 17.32 3.85 2.99
CA GLY A 62 18.43 4.71 2.57
C GLY A 62 18.03 6.11 2.12
N LEU A 63 16.75 6.37 1.82
CA LEU A 63 16.30 7.68 1.33
C LEU A 63 16.62 8.80 2.33
N PRO A 64 17.35 9.87 1.92
CA PRO A 64 17.61 11.00 2.79
C PRO A 64 16.32 11.78 3.08
N ILE A 65 16.13 12.16 4.35
CA ILE A 65 14.97 12.91 4.82
C ILE A 65 15.46 14.30 5.24
N PRO A 66 15.04 15.38 4.55
CA PRO A 66 15.43 16.74 4.93
C PRO A 66 14.68 17.20 6.19
N ASP A 67 15.31 18.07 6.98
CA ASP A 67 14.73 18.62 8.23
C ASP A 67 13.47 19.45 7.99
N THR A 68 13.18 19.83 6.75
CA THR A 68 11.98 20.58 6.34
C THR A 68 10.71 19.73 6.35
N THR A 69 10.83 18.40 6.47
CA THR A 69 9.69 17.47 6.39
C THR A 69 9.63 16.59 7.64
N VAL A 70 8.41 16.25 8.07
CA VAL A 70 8.19 15.33 9.19
C VAL A 70 8.75 13.95 8.85
N ARG A 71 9.66 13.45 9.70
CA ARG A 71 10.18 12.08 9.63
C ARG A 71 9.31 11.16 10.48
N ILE A 72 8.77 10.10 9.87
CA ILE A 72 8.15 8.97 10.59
C ILE A 72 8.99 7.74 10.32
N ASP A 73 9.77 7.29 11.31
CA ASP A 73 10.67 6.15 11.14
C ASP A 73 10.00 4.85 11.61
N MET A 74 9.61 4.01 10.66
CA MET A 74 9.02 2.69 10.93
C MET A 74 10.05 1.56 10.85
N ALA A 75 11.27 1.84 10.40
CA ALA A 75 12.28 0.82 10.16
C ALA A 75 12.76 0.21 11.49
N LEU A 76 12.35 -1.03 11.76
CA LEU A 76 12.80 -1.78 12.93
C LEU A 76 14.12 -2.49 12.65
N THR A 77 14.19 -3.14 11.50
CA THR A 77 15.39 -3.84 11.00
C THR A 77 15.26 -4.02 9.47
N HIS A 78 16.25 -4.65 8.85
CA HIS A 78 16.25 -4.91 7.41
C HIS A 78 14.97 -5.64 6.98
N ASN A 79 14.25 -5.01 6.04
CA ASN A 79 12.97 -5.43 5.47
C ASN A 79 11.81 -5.55 6.48
N VAL A 80 11.88 -4.85 7.62
CA VAL A 80 10.79 -4.83 8.61
C VAL A 80 10.45 -3.39 9.03
N PRO A 81 9.25 -2.89 8.70
CA PRO A 81 8.31 -3.44 7.70
C PRO A 81 8.84 -3.26 6.27
N THR A 82 8.32 -4.04 5.32
CA THR A 82 8.66 -3.87 3.90
C THR A 82 8.02 -2.63 3.31
N PHE A 83 8.52 -2.16 2.17
CA PHE A 83 7.97 -0.99 1.47
C PHE A 83 6.48 -1.18 1.13
N LEU A 84 6.13 -2.32 0.52
CA LEU A 84 4.75 -2.61 0.10
C LEU A 84 3.77 -2.80 1.27
N GLN A 85 4.26 -3.23 2.45
CA GLN A 85 3.44 -3.26 3.67
C GLN A 85 3.08 -1.86 4.13
N VAL A 86 4.04 -0.93 4.10
CA VAL A 86 3.81 0.47 4.47
C VAL A 86 2.90 1.15 3.45
N VAL A 87 3.12 0.95 2.15
CA VAL A 87 2.24 1.48 1.09
C VAL A 87 0.80 1.00 1.30
N ALA A 88 0.58 -0.31 1.46
CA ALA A 88 -0.76 -0.86 1.67
C ALA A 88 -1.45 -0.33 2.94
N ALA A 89 -0.70 -0.15 4.04
CA ALA A 89 -1.26 0.42 5.26
C ALA A 89 -1.66 1.89 5.08
N VAL A 90 -0.80 2.70 4.45
CA VAL A 90 -1.06 4.12 4.19
C VAL A 90 -2.27 4.29 3.27
N THR A 91 -2.32 3.56 2.15
CA THR A 91 -3.40 3.67 1.15
C THR A 91 -4.72 3.06 1.60
N SER A 92 -4.76 2.35 2.74
CA SER A 92 -6.02 1.92 3.35
C SER A 92 -6.86 3.09 3.91
N GLU A 93 -6.22 4.23 4.21
CA GLU A 93 -6.89 5.44 4.72
C GLU A 93 -6.67 6.67 3.80
N MET A 94 -5.57 6.72 3.06
CA MET A 94 -5.24 7.83 2.15
C MET A 94 -5.88 7.64 0.77
N GLN A 95 -6.68 8.61 0.34
CA GLN A 95 -7.15 8.75 -1.05
C GLN A 95 -6.01 9.24 -1.94
N VAL A 96 -5.75 8.59 -3.07
CA VAL A 96 -4.58 8.87 -3.94
C VAL A 96 -5.05 9.21 -5.35
N GLU A 97 -4.52 10.29 -5.93
CA GLU A 97 -4.75 10.67 -7.34
C GLU A 97 -3.49 10.56 -8.21
N VAL A 98 -2.30 10.67 -7.62
CA VAL A 98 -1.02 10.60 -8.34
C VAL A 98 -0.01 9.80 -7.53
N ALA A 99 0.76 8.95 -8.20
CA ALA A 99 1.96 8.33 -7.69
C ALA A 99 3.18 8.79 -8.50
N ILE A 100 4.26 9.19 -7.83
CA ILE A 100 5.53 9.55 -8.47
C ILE A 100 6.60 8.59 -7.99
N VAL A 101 7.35 7.99 -8.91
CA VAL A 101 8.45 7.05 -8.64
C VAL A 101 9.71 7.48 -9.38
N ALA A 102 10.87 7.01 -8.92
CA ALA A 102 12.12 7.18 -9.64
C ALA A 102 12.15 6.24 -10.86
N GLU A 103 12.58 6.73 -12.04
CA GLU A 103 12.77 5.94 -13.27
C GLU A 103 13.65 4.71 -13.01
N GLU A 104 14.68 4.88 -12.20
CA GLU A 104 15.64 3.83 -11.83
C GLU A 104 14.99 2.66 -11.09
N MET A 105 13.82 2.84 -10.45
CA MET A 105 13.10 1.73 -9.82
C MET A 105 12.66 0.70 -10.87
N ALA A 106 12.15 1.15 -12.02
CA ALA A 106 11.71 0.25 -13.09
C ALA A 106 12.87 -0.55 -13.69
N GLU A 107 14.06 0.05 -13.77
CA GLU A 107 15.25 -0.58 -14.33
C GLU A 107 15.97 -1.50 -13.33
N LYS A 108 16.13 -1.04 -12.08
CA LYS A 108 17.01 -1.68 -11.08
C LYS A 108 16.24 -2.49 -10.05
N ASN A 109 14.92 -2.32 -9.96
CA ASN A 109 14.05 -3.05 -9.07
C ASN A 109 12.69 -3.41 -9.73
N PRO A 110 12.70 -4.05 -10.92
CA PRO A 110 11.49 -4.29 -11.70
C PRO A 110 10.45 -5.14 -10.97
N THR A 111 10.87 -6.04 -10.08
CA THR A 111 9.96 -6.87 -9.30
C THR A 111 9.15 -6.04 -8.31
N LEU A 112 9.80 -5.17 -7.54
CA LEU A 112 9.11 -4.28 -6.60
C LEU A 112 8.25 -3.26 -7.34
N HIS A 113 8.77 -2.71 -8.45
CA HIS A 113 8.05 -1.78 -9.30
C HIS A 113 6.73 -2.37 -9.80
N ASN A 114 6.76 -3.58 -10.39
CA ASN A 114 5.54 -4.25 -10.85
C ASN A 114 4.55 -4.53 -9.69
N ALA A 115 5.06 -4.94 -8.53
CA ALA A 115 4.21 -5.17 -7.36
C ALA A 115 3.55 -3.88 -6.84
N LEU A 116 4.26 -2.74 -6.89
CA LEU A 116 3.68 -1.42 -6.59
C LEU A 116 2.60 -1.06 -7.61
N LEU A 117 2.84 -1.27 -8.91
CA LEU A 117 1.85 -1.02 -9.95
C LEU A 117 0.56 -1.83 -9.73
N ASP A 118 0.69 -3.09 -9.34
CA ASP A 118 -0.47 -3.92 -9.05
C ASP A 118 -1.23 -3.42 -7.83
N GLN A 119 -0.55 -3.00 -6.75
CA GLN A 119 -1.19 -2.36 -5.60
C GLN A 119 -1.92 -1.06 -5.99
N LEU A 120 -1.34 -0.22 -6.84
CA LEU A 120 -1.98 1.02 -7.30
C LEU A 120 -3.22 0.73 -8.16
N LYS A 121 -3.17 -0.25 -9.07
CA LYS A 121 -4.36 -0.67 -9.85
C LYS A 121 -5.48 -1.20 -8.95
N HIS A 122 -5.14 -1.97 -7.92
CA HIS A 122 -6.12 -2.42 -6.93
C HIS A 122 -6.73 -1.24 -6.17
N LEU A 123 -5.93 -0.23 -5.85
CA LEU A 123 -6.38 0.99 -5.20
C LEU A 123 -7.33 1.81 -6.09
N GLU A 124 -7.02 1.98 -7.39
CA GLU A 124 -7.90 2.63 -8.38
C GLU A 124 -9.30 2.03 -8.37
N ILE A 125 -9.39 0.69 -8.43
CA ILE A 125 -10.67 -0.05 -8.39
C ILE A 125 -11.39 0.21 -7.07
N HIS A 126 -10.68 0.18 -5.94
CA HIS A 126 -11.26 0.35 -4.62
C HIS A 126 -11.79 1.78 -4.39
N GLN A 127 -11.07 2.81 -4.85
CA GLN A 127 -11.44 4.21 -4.63
C GLN A 127 -12.30 4.80 -5.75
N GLY A 128 -12.44 4.11 -6.88
CA GLY A 128 -13.30 4.52 -8.00
C GLY A 128 -12.77 5.73 -8.78
N ASN A 129 -11.45 5.88 -8.87
CA ASN A 129 -10.77 6.91 -9.67
C ASN A 129 -9.67 6.29 -10.55
N SER A 130 -8.87 7.14 -11.20
CA SER A 130 -7.58 6.72 -11.78
C SER A 130 -6.43 7.41 -11.04
N ILE A 131 -5.33 6.67 -10.85
CA ILE A 131 -4.09 7.17 -10.26
C ILE A 131 -3.11 7.42 -11.40
N GLU A 132 -2.75 8.67 -11.63
CA GLU A 132 -1.71 8.97 -12.61
C GLU A 132 -0.34 8.53 -12.07
N LEU A 133 0.43 7.86 -12.91
CA LEU A 133 1.78 7.44 -12.58
C LEU A 133 2.81 8.30 -13.31
N HIS A 134 3.65 8.97 -12.55
CA HIS A 134 4.73 9.80 -13.07
C HIS A 134 6.09 9.20 -12.71
N TYR A 135 7.02 9.31 -13.67
CA TYR A 135 8.39 8.90 -13.49
C TYR A 135 9.29 10.13 -13.55
N VAL A 136 10.28 10.17 -12.65
CA VAL A 136 11.27 11.25 -12.57
C VAL A 136 12.64 10.66 -12.27
N SER A 137 13.71 11.42 -12.50
CA SER A 137 15.04 10.99 -12.04
C SER A 137 15.09 10.84 -10.51
N HIS A 138 15.97 9.99 -9.97
CA HIS A 138 16.13 9.87 -8.52
C HIS A 138 16.55 11.18 -7.84
N GLU A 139 17.31 12.05 -8.54
CA GLU A 139 17.66 13.37 -8.03
C GLU A 139 16.44 14.29 -7.92
N ASP A 140 15.59 14.32 -8.95
CA ASP A 140 14.34 15.09 -8.91
C ASP A 140 13.37 14.52 -7.88
N PHE A 141 13.33 13.20 -7.71
CA PHE A 141 12.55 12.55 -6.67
C PHE A 141 12.94 13.07 -5.28
N LYS A 142 14.23 13.16 -4.96
CA LYS A 142 14.71 13.69 -3.67
C LYS A 142 14.34 15.16 -3.47
N ILE A 143 14.39 15.96 -4.52
CA ILE A 143 13.96 17.37 -4.46
C ILE A 143 12.46 17.46 -4.17
N GLN A 144 11.66 16.62 -4.81
CA GLN A 144 10.21 16.59 -4.61
C GLN A 144 9.79 15.99 -3.27
N SER A 145 10.51 14.99 -2.77
CA SER A 145 10.21 14.34 -1.48
C SER A 145 10.31 15.33 -0.32
N GLY A 146 11.26 16.28 -0.37
CA GLY A 146 11.41 17.35 0.62
C GLY A 146 10.27 18.37 0.67
N LYS A 147 9.30 18.30 -0.25
CA LYS A 147 8.08 19.15 -0.26
C LYS A 147 6.85 18.42 0.31
N SER A 148 7.01 17.18 0.74
CA SER A 148 5.92 16.38 1.30
C SER A 148 5.60 16.77 2.74
N ARG A 149 4.39 16.42 3.19
CA ARG A 149 3.95 16.59 4.57
C ARG A 149 4.71 15.69 5.52
N ALA A 150 5.04 14.48 5.08
CA ALA A 150 5.86 13.54 5.82
C ALA A 150 6.58 12.56 4.89
N ILE A 151 7.73 12.08 5.36
CA ILE A 151 8.42 10.91 4.80
C ILE A 151 8.34 9.78 5.82
N ILE A 152 7.70 8.69 5.42
CA ILE A 152 7.54 7.45 6.17
C ILE A 152 8.64 6.49 5.72
N ARG A 153 9.63 6.27 6.58
CA ARG A 153 10.77 5.38 6.31
C ARG A 153 10.40 3.95 6.64
N SER A 154 10.44 3.08 5.65
CA SER A 154 10.29 1.62 5.81
C SER A 154 11.63 0.95 6.11
N GLY A 155 11.60 -0.34 6.46
CA GLY A 155 12.81 -1.16 6.58
C GLY A 155 13.34 -1.67 5.24
N GLU A 156 12.69 -1.36 4.11
CA GLU A 156 13.04 -1.88 2.79
C GLU A 156 14.49 -1.59 2.41
N CYS A 157 15.20 -2.61 1.95
CA CYS A 157 16.62 -2.51 1.58
C CYS A 157 16.87 -2.65 0.08
N SER A 158 15.83 -2.96 -0.71
CA SER A 158 15.95 -3.03 -2.17
C SER A 158 16.06 -1.63 -2.79
N PRO A 159 16.78 -1.48 -3.92
CA PRO A 159 17.16 -0.18 -4.42
C PRO A 159 15.95 0.60 -4.97
N TYR A 160 15.97 1.92 -4.77
CA TYR A 160 14.97 2.87 -5.26
C TYR A 160 13.54 2.59 -4.80
N ALA A 161 13.36 1.90 -3.66
CA ALA A 161 12.03 1.55 -3.14
C ALA A 161 11.34 2.75 -2.48
N ASN A 162 10.99 3.75 -3.29
CA ASN A 162 10.44 5.03 -2.86
C ASN A 162 9.28 5.45 -3.76
N VAL A 163 8.21 5.98 -3.16
CA VAL A 163 7.06 6.54 -3.87
C VAL A 163 6.58 7.81 -3.18
N ILE A 164 6.24 8.84 -3.97
CA ILE A 164 5.47 9.99 -3.51
C ILE A 164 4.02 9.74 -3.89
N LEU A 165 3.11 9.76 -2.91
CA LEU A 165 1.67 9.69 -3.12
C LEU A 165 1.08 11.09 -2.95
N CYS A 166 0.28 11.54 -3.92
CA CYS A 166 -0.47 12.79 -3.84
C CYS A 166 -1.93 12.51 -3.49
N ALA A 167 -2.45 13.24 -2.51
CA ALA A 167 -3.82 13.12 -2.04
C ALA A 167 -4.80 13.72 -3.05
N GLY A 168 -5.86 13.00 -3.40
CA GLY A 168 -6.93 13.54 -4.24
C GLY A 168 -8.19 12.69 -4.30
N VAL A 169 -9.28 13.33 -4.73
CA VAL A 169 -10.65 12.81 -4.73
C VAL A 169 -11.35 13.21 -6.04
N THR A 170 -12.46 12.57 -6.37
CA THR A 170 -13.11 12.67 -7.69
C THR A 170 -14.14 13.80 -7.85
N PHE A 171 -14.26 14.73 -6.90
CA PHE A 171 -15.32 15.76 -6.88
C PHE A 171 -14.78 17.19 -6.74
#